data_AF-A0A8T9S6S7-F1
#
_entry.id   AF-A0A8T9S6S7-F1
#
_cell.length_a   1.000
_cell.length_b   1.000
_cell.length_c   1.000
_cell.angle_alpha   90.00
_cell.angle_beta   90.00
_cell.angle_gamma   90.00
#
_symmetry.space_group_name_H-M   'P 1'
#
loop_
_entity.id
_entity.type
_entity.pdbx_description
1 polymer ?
#
loop_
_entity_poly.entity_id
_entity_poly.type
_entity_poly.pdbx_seq_one_letter_code
_entity_poly.pdbx_strand_id
1 'polypeptide(L)'
;MRNPFVLWLVLGLIVLAEWYGYQAVRTLVQHSSPGVRRWVSIGYWVLTGVVWWLAIWAGSTRQTGNTVLKSYLMSLPLLLLAAKMVMLIPLLLEDLTRLGRWVLSSATRPAGGRARPFRAASFWPSWPWGWALFRFSGCYGAWPRAAPTTPCAACS
;
A
#
# COMPACT_ATOMS: atom_id res chain seq x y z
N MET A 1 18.78 -30.00 -14.46
CA MET A 1 18.75 -29.45 -13.09
C MET A 1 17.89 -30.37 -12.24
N ARG A 2 18.48 -31.17 -11.33
CA ARG A 2 17.77 -32.25 -10.62
C ARG A 2 17.18 -31.87 -9.26
N ASN A 3 17.38 -30.63 -8.77
CA ASN A 3 16.83 -30.22 -7.49
C ASN A 3 15.56 -29.37 -7.66
N PRO A 4 14.34 -29.95 -7.52
CA PRO A 4 13.09 -29.21 -7.67
C PRO A 4 12.95 -28.11 -6.61
N PHE A 5 13.62 -28.23 -5.46
CA PHE A 5 13.60 -27.22 -4.41
C PHE A 5 14.10 -25.85 -4.89
N VAL A 6 15.17 -25.81 -5.70
CA VAL A 6 15.73 -24.56 -6.21
C VAL A 6 14.73 -23.86 -7.15
N LEU A 7 14.01 -24.64 -7.97
CA LEU A 7 12.99 -24.11 -8.88
C LEU A 7 11.82 -23.50 -8.10
N TRP A 8 11.34 -24.18 -7.05
CA TRP A 8 10.29 -23.66 -6.18
C TRP A 8 10.72 -22.40 -5.42
N LEU A 9 11.96 -22.35 -4.94
CA LEU A 9 12.52 -21.17 -4.28
C LEU A 9 12.53 -19.98 -5.24
N VAL A 10 13.04 -20.16 -6.47
CA VAL A 10 13.08 -19.09 -7.48
C VAL A 10 11.67 -18.63 -7.85
N LEU A 11 10.72 -19.54 -8.07
CA LEU A 11 9.32 -19.20 -8.32
C LEU A 11 8.70 -18.44 -7.15
N GLY A 12 8.95 -18.88 -5.91
CA GLY A 12 8.50 -18.19 -4.70
C GLY A 12 9.04 -16.77 -4.61
N LEU A 13 10.33 -16.57 -4.93
CA LEU A 13 10.95 -15.24 -4.94
C LEU A 13 10.34 -14.33 -6.01
N ILE A 14 10.04 -14.87 -7.20
CA ILE A 14 9.37 -14.13 -8.27
C ILE A 14 7.96 -13.71 -7.82
N VAL A 15 7.17 -14.62 -7.24
CA VAL A 15 5.82 -14.30 -6.74
C VAL A 15 5.88 -13.25 -5.63
N LEU A 16 6.85 -13.37 -4.72
CA LEU A 16 7.07 -12.39 -3.66
C LEU A 16 7.40 -11.00 -4.22
N ALA A 17 8.26 -10.95 -5.25
CA ALA A 17 8.61 -9.71 -5.93
C ALA A 17 7.38 -9.06 -6.58
N GLU A 18 6.48 -9.84 -7.18
CA GLU A 18 5.24 -9.31 -7.75
C GLU A 18 4.25 -8.85 -6.70
N TRP A 19 4.12 -9.60 -5.62
CA TRP A 19 3.30 -9.17 -4.50
C TRP A 19 3.78 -7.82 -3.93
N TYR A 20 5.09 -7.67 -3.75
CA TYR A 20 5.67 -6.44 -3.19
C TYR A 20 5.61 -5.28 -4.20
N GLY A 21 5.82 -5.54 -5.50
CA GLY A 21 5.64 -4.56 -6.55
C GLY A 21 4.20 -4.01 -6.60
N TYR A 22 3.20 -4.86 -6.36
CA TYR A 22 1.80 -4.41 -6.26
C TYR A 22 1.57 -3.50 -5.05
N GLN A 23 2.19 -3.78 -3.90
CA GLN A 23 2.10 -2.91 -2.73
C GLN A 23 2.69 -1.52 -3.00
N ALA A 24 3.84 -1.46 -3.66
CA ALA A 24 4.47 -0.21 -4.07
C ALA A 24 3.56 0.64 -4.97
N VAL A 25 2.93 0.01 -5.96
CA VAL A 25 1.97 0.71 -6.83
C VAL A 25 0.77 1.21 -6.03
N ARG A 26 0.27 0.42 -5.08
CA ARG A 26 -0.86 0.82 -4.23
C ARG A 26 -0.53 2.02 -3.33
N THR A 27 0.69 2.11 -2.80
CA THR A 27 1.11 3.26 -1.99
C THR A 27 1.27 4.52 -2.85
N LEU A 28 1.79 4.40 -4.08
CA LEU A 28 1.89 5.51 -5.02
C LEU A 28 0.52 6.12 -5.38
N VAL A 29 -0.52 5.30 -5.50
CA VAL A 29 -1.86 5.74 -5.95
C VAL A 29 -2.78 6.09 -4.76
N GLN A 30 -2.25 6.12 -3.53
CA GLN A 30 -3.05 6.32 -2.31
C GLN A 30 -3.68 7.71 -2.17
N HIS A 31 -3.20 8.70 -2.94
CA HIS A 31 -3.75 10.07 -2.96
C HIS A 31 -4.62 10.33 -4.19
N SER A 32 -4.72 9.38 -5.11
CA SER A 32 -5.52 9.52 -6.33
C SER A 32 -6.99 9.17 -6.07
N SER A 33 -7.86 9.54 -7.02
CA SER A 33 -9.29 9.23 -6.99
C SER A 33 -9.53 7.71 -6.98
N PRO A 34 -10.68 7.24 -6.43
CA PRO A 34 -10.99 5.82 -6.35
C PRO A 34 -11.03 5.12 -7.71
N GLY A 35 -11.44 5.83 -8.77
CA GLY A 35 -11.42 5.30 -10.14
C GLY A 35 -10.00 4.99 -10.63
N VAL A 36 -9.07 5.92 -10.43
CA VAL A 36 -7.67 5.75 -10.85
C VAL A 36 -7.01 4.57 -10.11
N ARG A 37 -7.27 4.41 -8.81
CA ARG A 37 -6.75 3.27 -8.03
C ARG A 37 -7.16 1.93 -8.63
N ARG A 38 -8.44 1.79 -9.00
CA ARG A 38 -8.95 0.55 -9.60
C ARG A 38 -8.31 0.29 -10.97
N TRP A 39 -8.22 1.32 -11.82
CA TRP A 39 -7.60 1.19 -13.14
C TRP A 39 -6.12 0.85 -13.07
N VAL A 40 -5.38 1.46 -12.14
CA VAL A 40 -3.96 1.14 -11.95
C VAL A 40 -3.77 -0.28 -11.43
N SER A 41 -4.59 -0.73 -10.47
CA SER A 41 -4.55 -2.12 -9.99
C SER A 41 -4.84 -3.11 -11.12
N ILE A 42 -5.87 -2.87 -11.93
CA ILE A 42 -6.21 -3.73 -13.07
C ILE A 42 -5.08 -3.70 -14.10
N GLY A 43 -4.59 -2.51 -14.47
CA GLY A 43 -3.51 -2.34 -15.43
C GLY A 43 -2.23 -3.07 -15.02
N TYR A 44 -1.89 -3.03 -13.74
CA TYR A 44 -0.75 -3.76 -13.18
C TYR A 44 -0.87 -5.28 -13.41
N TRP A 45 -2.03 -5.87 -13.06
CA TRP A 45 -2.27 -7.31 -13.20
C TRP A 45 -2.38 -7.74 -14.67
N VAL A 46 -3.05 -6.94 -15.51
CA VAL A 46 -3.16 -7.20 -16.95
C VAL A 46 -1.78 -7.16 -17.60
N LEU A 47 -0.98 -6.12 -17.34
CA LEU A 47 0.37 -6.00 -17.89
C LEU A 47 1.23 -7.22 -17.49
N THR A 48 1.20 -7.58 -16.21
CA THR A 48 1.95 -8.73 -15.68
C THR A 48 1.47 -10.03 -16.35
N GLY A 49 0.15 -10.28 -16.39
CA GLY A 49 -0.43 -11.46 -17.01
C GLY A 49 -0.11 -11.58 -18.50
N VAL A 50 -0.17 -10.47 -19.25
CA VAL A 50 0.18 -10.43 -20.68
C VAL A 50 1.65 -10.78 -20.91
N VAL A 51 2.56 -10.24 -20.10
CA VAL A 51 3.99 -10.54 -20.22
C VAL A 51 4.29 -12.01 -19.92
N TRP A 52 3.68 -12.58 -18.89
CA TRP A 52 3.80 -14.01 -18.58
C TRP A 52 3.19 -14.88 -19.67
N TRP A 53 2.02 -14.52 -20.19
CA TRP A 53 1.38 -15.21 -21.30
C TRP A 53 2.27 -15.24 -22.55
N LEU A 54 2.85 -14.09 -22.93
CA LEU A 54 3.76 -13.98 -24.07
C LEU A 54 5.01 -14.83 -23.88
N ALA A 55 5.57 -14.90 -22.67
CA ALA A 55 6.73 -15.73 -22.38
C ALA A 55 6.39 -17.22 -22.46
N ILE A 56 5.27 -17.67 -21.88
CA ILE A 56 4.82 -19.07 -21.98
C ILE A 56 4.56 -19.44 -23.44
N TRP A 57 3.87 -18.57 -24.18
CA TRP A 57 3.62 -18.75 -25.60
C TRP A 57 4.94 -18.86 -26.38
N ALA A 58 5.86 -17.90 -26.23
CA ALA A 58 7.15 -17.90 -26.91
C ALA A 58 7.99 -19.16 -26.59
N GLY A 59 7.95 -19.62 -25.34
CA GLY A 59 8.61 -20.87 -24.91
C GLY A 59 7.99 -22.11 -25.55
N SER A 60 6.66 -22.18 -25.62
CA SER A 60 5.94 -23.33 -26.20
C SER A 60 6.18 -23.46 -27.71
N THR A 61 6.33 -22.35 -28.43
CA THR A 61 6.54 -22.34 -29.89
C THR A 61 8.02 -22.26 -30.28
N ARG A 62 8.97 -22.51 -29.37
CA ARG A 62 10.40 -22.28 -29.61
C ARG A 62 10.96 -23.00 -30.86
N GLN A 63 10.39 -24.15 -31.24
CA GLN A 63 10.87 -24.98 -32.36
C GLN A 63 10.37 -24.53 -33.74
N THR A 64 9.48 -23.54 -33.84
CA THR A 64 8.82 -23.19 -35.12
C THR A 64 8.85 -21.70 -35.38
N GLY A 65 9.68 -21.18 -36.28
CA GLY A 65 9.70 -19.77 -36.69
C GLY A 65 10.90 -18.96 -36.18
N ASN A 66 10.78 -17.63 -36.13
CA ASN A 66 11.90 -16.73 -35.83
C ASN A 66 12.37 -16.86 -34.38
N THR A 67 13.55 -17.46 -34.20
CA THR A 67 14.19 -17.73 -32.90
C THR A 67 14.63 -16.47 -32.17
N VAL A 68 15.01 -15.41 -32.91
CA VAL A 68 15.52 -14.15 -32.35
C VAL A 68 14.41 -13.41 -31.61
N LEU A 69 13.25 -13.20 -32.27
CA LEU A 69 12.10 -12.54 -31.66
C LEU A 69 11.64 -13.26 -30.38
N LYS A 70 11.62 -14.60 -30.42
CA LYS A 70 11.21 -15.42 -29.27
C LYS A 70 12.21 -15.34 -28.13
N SER A 71 13.50 -15.23 -28.41
CA SER A 71 14.52 -15.02 -27.37
C SER A 71 14.30 -13.69 -26.64
N TYR A 72 13.91 -12.62 -27.36
CA TYR A 72 13.56 -11.34 -26.73
C TYR A 72 12.26 -11.41 -25.92
N LEU A 73 11.24 -12.13 -26.41
CA LEU A 73 10.00 -12.33 -25.65
C LEU A 73 10.23 -13.14 -24.37
N MET A 74 11.16 -14.11 -24.39
CA MET A 74 11.53 -14.89 -23.21
C MET A 74 12.35 -14.09 -22.19
N SER A 75 13.11 -13.07 -22.61
CA SER A 75 13.85 -12.20 -21.69
C SER A 75 12.99 -11.06 -21.13
N LEU A 76 11.81 -10.80 -21.71
CA LEU A 76 10.92 -9.70 -21.32
C LEU A 76 10.44 -9.80 -19.85
N PRO A 77 10.01 -10.97 -19.33
CA PRO A 77 9.69 -11.11 -17.90
C PRO A 77 10.89 -10.85 -16.99
N LEU A 78 12.10 -11.26 -17.41
CA LEU A 78 13.33 -10.98 -16.64
C LEU A 78 13.61 -9.48 -16.58
N LEU A 79 13.46 -8.78 -17.70
CA LEU A 79 13.67 -7.32 -17.75
C LEU A 79 12.63 -6.58 -16.90
N LEU A 80 11.37 -7.02 -16.95
CA LEU A 80 10.30 -6.45 -16.14
C LEU A 80 10.52 -6.72 -14.64
N LEU A 81 10.97 -7.93 -14.28
CA LEU A 81 11.38 -8.27 -12.92
C LEU A 81 12.56 -7.40 -12.46
N ALA A 82 13.57 -7.19 -13.30
CA ALA A 82 14.71 -6.34 -12.99
C ALA A 82 14.29 -4.87 -12.77
N ALA A 83 13.42 -4.33 -13.62
CA ALA A 83 12.87 -2.98 -13.45
C ALA A 83 12.10 -2.85 -12.12
N LYS A 84 11.35 -3.89 -11.73
CA LYS A 84 10.66 -3.93 -10.44
C LYS A 84 11.65 -3.98 -9.27
N MET A 85 12.74 -4.73 -9.37
CA MET A 85 13.79 -4.76 -8.34
C MET A 85 14.40 -3.36 -8.13
N VAL A 86 14.62 -2.60 -9.20
CA VAL A 86 15.14 -1.22 -9.11
C VAL A 86 14.15 -0.30 -8.38
N MET A 87 12.84 -0.39 -8.68
CA MET A 87 11.82 0.36 -7.94
C MET A 87 11.68 -0.05 -6.47
N LEU A 88 11.98 -1.31 -6.15
CA LEU A 88 11.82 -1.86 -4.81
C LEU A 88 12.86 -1.30 -3.83
N ILE A 89 14.07 -1.00 -4.30
CA ILE A 89 15.19 -0.49 -3.48
C ILE A 89 14.82 0.77 -2.68
N PRO A 90 14.37 1.89 -3.28
CA PRO A 90 14.07 3.11 -2.53
C PRO A 90 12.91 2.91 -1.55
N LEU A 91 11.92 2.09 -1.92
CA LEU A 91 10.76 1.81 -1.06
C LEU A 91 11.15 0.98 0.17
N LEU A 92 11.96 -0.07 -0.04
CA LEU A 92 12.47 -0.91 1.03
C LEU A 92 13.34 -0.09 1.98
N LEU A 93 14.12 0.86 1.46
CA LEU A 93 14.94 1.75 2.27
C LEU A 93 14.09 2.67 3.14
N GLU A 94 13.01 3.25 2.61
CA GLU A 94 12.09 4.07 3.40
C GLU A 94 11.43 3.23 4.51
N ASP A 95 10.89 2.05 4.18
CA ASP A 95 10.26 1.16 5.16
C ASP A 95 11.23 0.68 6.23
N LEU A 96 12.47 0.33 5.85
CA LEU A 96 13.50 -0.10 6.79
C LEU A 96 13.91 1.03 7.74
N THR A 97 13.96 2.27 7.27
CA THR A 97 14.26 3.42 8.15
C THR A 97 13.11 3.69 9.14
N ARG A 98 11.85 3.53 8.72
CA ARG A 98 10.68 3.64 9.61
C ARG A 98 10.67 2.53 10.65
N LEU A 99 10.91 1.29 10.23
CA LEU A 99 11.03 0.14 11.11
C LEU A 99 12.18 0.32 12.11
N GLY A 100 13.34 0.78 11.65
CA GLY A 100 14.51 1.06 12.49
C GLY A 100 14.19 2.09 13.59
N ARG A 101 13.51 3.19 13.25
CA ARG A 101 13.05 4.17 14.25
C ARG A 101 12.03 3.58 15.24
N TRP A 102 11.13 2.71 14.78
CA TRP A 102 10.19 2.01 15.66
C TRP A 102 10.90 1.04 16.63
N VAL A 103 11.87 0.27 16.14
CA VAL A 103 12.67 -0.65 16.98
C VAL A 103 13.49 0.12 18.00
N LEU A 104 14.19 1.18 17.58
CA LEU A 104 14.98 2.04 18.47
C LEU A 104 14.11 2.70 19.54
N SER A 105 12.94 3.25 19.17
CA SER A 105 12.01 3.85 20.13
C SER A 105 11.34 2.83 21.05
N SER A 106 11.15 1.59 20.61
CA SER A 106 10.62 0.51 21.46
C SER A 106 11.66 -0.01 22.46
N ALA A 107 12.93 -0.08 22.05
CA ALA A 107 14.04 -0.49 22.90
C ALA A 107 14.44 0.58 23.94
N THR A 108 14.27 1.87 23.61
CA THR A 108 14.62 3.01 24.49
C THR A 108 13.48 3.47 25.39
N ARG A 109 12.25 2.97 25.21
CA ARG A 109 11.14 3.19 26.14
C ARG A 109 11.44 2.46 27.45
N PRO A 110 11.63 3.17 28.58
CA PRO A 110 11.83 2.50 29.86
C PRO A 110 10.55 1.74 30.22
N ALA A 111 10.68 0.46 30.56
CA ALA A 111 9.57 -0.42 30.98
C ALA A 111 8.89 -0.02 32.32
N GLY A 112 9.12 1.20 32.83
CA GLY A 112 8.71 1.66 34.16
C GLY A 112 7.82 2.91 34.18
N GLY A 113 7.38 3.43 33.03
CA GLY A 113 6.41 4.53 33.01
C GLY A 113 5.01 4.01 33.29
N ARG A 114 4.59 4.00 34.57
CA ARG A 114 3.19 3.74 34.98
C ARG A 114 2.24 4.38 33.97
N ALA A 115 1.44 3.56 33.30
CA ALA A 115 0.25 4.02 32.61
C ALA A 115 -0.61 4.74 33.64
N ARG A 116 -0.47 6.07 33.71
CA ARG A 116 -1.53 6.89 34.30
C ARG A 116 -2.73 6.66 33.38
N PRO A 117 -3.88 6.20 33.89
CA PRO A 117 -5.07 6.14 33.08
C PRO A 117 -5.29 7.53 32.48
N PHE A 118 -5.53 7.58 31.17
CA PHE A 118 -5.95 8.79 30.47
C PHE A 118 -7.22 9.30 31.18
N ARG A 119 -7.03 10.20 32.15
CA ARG A 119 -8.12 11.00 32.69
C ARG A 119 -8.40 12.07 31.64
N ALA A 120 -9.24 11.71 30.68
CA ALA A 120 -9.96 12.65 29.84
C ALA A 120 -10.93 13.44 30.75
N ALA A 121 -10.42 14.41 31.49
CA ALA A 121 -11.24 15.36 32.22
C ALA A 121 -10.55 16.73 32.21
N SER A 122 -11.18 17.64 31.46
CA SER A 122 -11.20 19.09 31.68
C SER A 122 -9.87 19.76 31.99
N PHE A 123 -9.13 20.12 30.94
CA PHE A 123 -8.18 21.23 31.00
C PHE A 123 -8.49 22.21 29.88
N TRP A 124 -9.67 22.80 29.95
CA TRP A 124 -9.92 24.10 29.32
C TRP A 124 -9.54 25.16 30.36
N PRO A 125 -8.37 25.80 30.27
CA PRO A 125 -8.21 27.10 30.88
C PRO A 125 -9.04 28.07 30.03
N SER A 126 -10.06 28.65 30.65
CA SER A 126 -10.83 29.77 30.11
C SER A 126 -9.90 30.96 29.86
N TRP A 127 -9.26 31.00 28.69
CA TRP A 127 -8.59 32.20 28.20
C TRP A 127 -9.60 33.03 27.40
N PRO A 128 -9.88 34.29 27.78
CA PRO A 128 -10.91 35.10 27.12
C PRO A 128 -10.46 35.76 25.80
N TRP A 129 -9.26 35.48 25.30
CA TRP A 129 -8.72 36.21 24.14
C TRP A 129 -7.99 35.25 23.21
N GLY A 130 -8.51 35.07 21.99
CA GLY A 130 -7.84 34.28 20.96
C GLY A 130 -8.71 33.68 19.84
N TRP A 131 -10.00 34.00 19.77
CA TRP A 131 -10.84 33.67 18.60
C TRP A 131 -10.78 34.79 17.56
N ALA A 132 -9.67 34.88 16.83
CA ALA A 132 -9.62 35.58 15.55
C ALA A 132 -8.34 35.19 14.81
N LEU A 133 -8.34 34.07 14.07
CA LEU A 133 -7.64 33.95 12.77
C LEU A 133 -7.62 32.57 12.11
N PHE A 134 -8.23 31.50 12.65
CA PHE A 134 -8.33 30.23 11.90
C PHE A 134 -9.77 29.77 11.71
N ARG A 135 -10.47 30.53 10.87
CA ARG A 135 -11.67 30.10 10.14
C ARG A 135 -11.26 29.88 8.68
N PHE A 136 -10.80 28.68 8.31
CA PHE A 136 -10.96 28.13 6.94
C PHE A 136 -10.51 26.66 6.85
N SER A 137 -11.42 25.72 7.08
CA SER A 137 -11.44 24.43 6.36
C SER A 137 -12.71 23.64 6.65
N GLY A 138 -13.66 23.80 5.74
CA GLY A 138 -14.45 22.72 5.13
C GLY A 138 -14.88 21.54 6.00
N CYS A 139 -15.99 21.69 6.73
CA CYS A 139 -16.84 20.56 7.07
C CYS A 139 -17.71 20.22 5.85
N TYR A 140 -17.21 19.33 4.99
CA TYR A 140 -18.05 18.63 4.03
C TYR A 140 -18.83 17.52 4.76
N GLY A 141 -20.15 17.70 4.82
CA GLY A 141 -21.13 16.61 4.64
C GLY A 141 -21.25 15.55 5.73
N ALA A 142 -21.75 15.91 6.90
CA ALA A 142 -22.42 14.95 7.78
C ALA A 142 -23.87 14.73 7.30
N TRP A 143 -24.17 13.52 6.83
CA TRP A 143 -25.51 13.07 6.48
C TRP A 143 -26.47 13.10 7.70
N PRO A 144 -27.76 13.39 7.49
CA PRO A 144 -28.75 13.58 8.54
C PRO A 144 -29.12 12.25 9.21
N ARG A 145 -28.99 12.20 10.54
CA ARG A 145 -29.59 11.16 11.38
C ARG A 145 -31.10 11.40 11.45
N ALA A 146 -31.85 10.36 11.11
CA ALA A 146 -33.29 10.28 11.22
C ALA A 146 -33.79 10.72 12.61
N ALA A 147 -34.84 11.54 12.58
CA ALA A 147 -35.65 11.88 13.74
C ALA A 147 -36.32 10.63 14.33
N PRO A 148 -36.56 10.64 15.65
CA PRO A 148 -37.85 10.24 16.16
C PRO A 148 -38.55 11.43 16.83
N THR A 149 -39.70 11.75 16.26
CA THR A 149 -40.81 12.52 16.84
C THR A 149 -41.23 11.94 18.18
N THR A 150 -41.31 12.75 19.25
CA THR A 150 -42.53 12.99 20.05
C THR A 150 -42.26 13.93 21.25
N PRO A 151 -43.32 14.59 21.80
CA PRO A 151 -43.22 15.92 22.40
C PRO A 151 -43.40 15.98 23.93
N CYS A 152 -43.05 17.15 24.46
CA CYS A 152 -43.55 17.86 25.65
C CYS A 152 -44.43 17.11 26.68
N ALA A 153 -43.93 17.02 27.92
CA ALA A 153 -44.69 17.14 29.17
C ALA A 153 -43.72 17.74 30.22
N ALA A 154 -43.76 19.04 30.47
CA ALA A 154 -44.63 19.74 31.42
C ALA A 154 -44.27 19.43 32.89
N CYS A 155 -43.69 20.44 33.54
CA CYS A 155 -43.51 20.54 34.98
C CYS A 155 -44.88 20.61 35.69
N SER A 156 -45.02 19.83 36.75
CA SER A 156 -45.79 20.14 37.96
C SER A 156 -45.37 19.20 39.07
#